data_AF-A0A3P7MR53-F1
#
_entry.id   AF-A0A3P7MR53-F1
#
_cell.length_a   1.000
_cell.length_b   1.000
_cell.length_c   1.000
_cell.angle_alpha   90.00
_cell.angle_beta   90.00
_cell.angle_gamma   90.00
#
_symmetry.space_group_name_H-M   'P 1'
#
loop_
_entity.id
_entity.type
_entity.pdbx_description
1 polymer ?
#
loop_
_entity_poly.entity_id
_entity_poly.type
_entity_poly.pdbx_seq_one_letter_code
_entity_poly.pdbx_strand_id
1 'polypeptide(L)'
;MHDSAKKQLAELTPEVQAFAKNKTEYLWKIKYLFDSETLTSSAAGEITLGLIDEFNALSGDAKDYFQKAFPASVAFLTSKETVKRLQER
;
A
#
# COMPACT_ATOMS: atom_id res chain seq x y z
N MET A 1 2.53 -7.34 28.94
CA MET A 1 3.17 -6.99 27.65
C MET A 1 2.14 -6.93 26.50
N HIS A 2 1.05 -6.18 26.65
CA HIS A 2 -0.01 -6.03 25.61
C HIS A 2 -0.41 -4.55 25.37
N ASP A 3 0.39 -3.60 25.87
CA ASP A 3 0.04 -2.17 25.83
C ASP A 3 0.66 -1.44 24.63
N SER A 4 1.84 -1.87 24.16
CA SER A 4 2.57 -1.20 23.08
C SER A 4 1.86 -1.28 21.73
N ALA A 5 1.20 -2.40 21.43
CA ALA A 5 0.45 -2.55 20.18
C ALA A 5 -0.84 -1.71 20.18
N LYS A 6 -1.51 -1.56 21.34
CA LYS A 6 -2.70 -0.71 21.46
C LYS A 6 -2.38 0.78 21.41
N LYS A 7 -1.25 1.22 21.97
CA LYS A 7 -0.75 2.60 21.80
C LYS A 7 -0.39 2.90 20.36
N GLN A 8 0.35 2.00 19.70
CA GLN A 8 0.71 2.17 18.28
C GLN A 8 -0.52 2.20 17.35
N LEU A 9 -1.62 1.51 17.71
CA LEU A 9 -2.90 1.58 16.99
C LEU A 9 -3.68 2.86 17.29
N ALA A 10 -3.62 3.38 18.51
CA ALA A 10 -4.24 4.65 18.90
C ALA A 10 -3.49 5.89 18.38
N GLU A 11 -2.19 5.75 18.05
CA GLU A 11 -1.33 6.76 17.45
C GLU A 11 -1.32 6.71 15.92
N LEU A 12 -2.10 5.83 15.28
CA LEU A 12 -2.27 5.91 13.83
C LEU A 12 -2.99 7.20 13.51
N THR A 13 -2.24 8.14 12.93
CA THR A 13 -2.84 9.35 12.38
C THR A 13 -3.97 8.95 11.43
N PRO A 14 -5.03 9.77 11.32
CA PRO A 14 -6.14 9.47 10.42
C PRO A 14 -5.68 9.20 8.98
N GLU A 15 -4.54 9.78 8.58
CA GLU A 15 -3.87 9.54 7.31
C GLU A 15 -3.34 8.10 7.18
N VAL A 16 -2.64 7.59 8.19
CA VAL A 16 -2.16 6.19 8.22
C VAL A 16 -3.33 5.21 8.21
N GLN A 17 -4.41 5.51 8.95
CA GLN A 17 -5.61 4.68 8.94
C GLN A 17 -6.30 4.68 7.57
N ALA A 18 -6.43 5.85 6.94
CA ALA A 18 -7.01 5.98 5.62
C ALA A 18 -6.21 5.20 4.56
N PHE A 19 -4.88 5.33 4.56
CA PHE A 19 -4.04 4.59 3.64
C PHE A 19 -4.09 3.07 3.88
N ALA A 20 -4.07 2.62 5.14
CA ALA A 20 -4.18 1.20 5.47
C ALA A 20 -5.52 0.61 5.01
N LYS A 21 -6.60 1.38 5.13
CA LYS A 21 -7.93 1.00 4.60
C LYS A 21 -7.91 0.92 3.08
N ASN A 22 -7.41 1.94 2.38
CA ASN A 22 -7.34 1.95 0.92
C ASN A 22 -6.48 0.79 0.39
N LYS A 23 -5.31 0.54 1.00
CA LYS A 23 -4.47 -0.63 0.72
C LYS A 23 -5.25 -1.94 0.85
N THR A 24 -6.08 -2.08 1.88
CA THR A 24 -6.90 -3.27 2.09
C THR A 24 -7.94 -3.42 0.98
N GLU A 25 -8.60 -2.33 0.58
CA GLU A 25 -9.54 -2.32 -0.55
C GLU A 25 -8.87 -2.71 -1.87
N TYR A 26 -7.65 -2.25 -2.13
CA TYR A 26 -6.88 -2.68 -3.31
C TYR A 26 -6.54 -4.17 -3.29
N LEU A 27 -6.13 -4.71 -2.14
CA LEU A 27 -5.88 -6.14 -1.99
C LEU A 27 -7.15 -6.96 -2.22
N TRP A 28 -8.30 -6.49 -1.73
CA TRP A 28 -9.60 -7.09 -2.00
C TRP A 28 -9.96 -7.04 -3.48
N LYS A 29 -9.70 -5.91 -4.15
CA LYS A 29 -9.94 -5.77 -5.60
C LYS A 29 -9.07 -6.73 -6.41
N ILE A 30 -7.78 -6.84 -6.08
CA ILE A 30 -6.87 -7.81 -6.72
C ILE A 30 -7.36 -9.23 -6.47
N LYS A 31 -7.71 -9.57 -5.22
CA LYS A 31 -8.22 -10.90 -4.86
C LYS A 31 -9.50 -11.22 -5.64
N TYR A 32 -10.43 -10.29 -5.74
CA TYR A 32 -11.68 -10.47 -6.48
C TYR A 32 -11.44 -10.69 -7.97
N LEU A 33 -10.58 -9.88 -8.59
CA LEU A 33 -10.20 -10.03 -10.00
C LEU A 33 -9.48 -11.36 -10.25
N PHE A 34 -8.63 -11.78 -9.31
CA PHE A 34 -7.93 -13.06 -9.37
C PHE A 34 -8.91 -14.24 -9.28
N ASP A 35 -9.82 -14.21 -8.30
CA ASP A 35 -10.85 -15.24 -8.08
C ASP A 35 -11.81 -15.33 -9.26
N SER A 36 -12.10 -14.19 -9.90
CA SER A 36 -12.94 -14.12 -11.09
C SER A 36 -12.19 -14.44 -12.39
N GLU A 37 -10.90 -14.83 -12.33
CA GLU A 37 -10.01 -15.09 -13.49
C GLU A 37 -9.92 -13.89 -14.48
N THR A 38 -10.23 -12.68 -14.02
CA THR A 38 -10.23 -11.44 -14.81
C THR A 38 -9.02 -10.56 -14.51
N LEU A 39 -8.13 -11.00 -13.61
CA LEU A 39 -6.91 -10.26 -13.29
C LEU A 39 -5.96 -10.25 -14.48
N THR A 40 -5.93 -9.12 -15.19
CA THR A 40 -4.92 -8.88 -16.23
C THR A 40 -3.67 -8.24 -15.63
N SER A 41 -2.54 -8.40 -16.32
CA SER A 41 -1.29 -7.71 -15.98
C SER A 41 -1.44 -6.18 -15.97
N SER A 42 -2.30 -5.64 -16.84
CA SER A 42 -2.60 -4.21 -16.92
C SER A 42 -3.41 -3.76 -15.70
N ALA A 43 -4.50 -4.46 -15.36
CA ALA A 43 -5.32 -4.13 -14.18
C ALA A 43 -4.54 -4.24 -12.87
N ALA A 44 -3.69 -5.27 -12.72
CA ALA A 44 -2.80 -5.40 -11.57
C ALA A 44 -1.79 -4.23 -11.50
N GLY A 45 -1.29 -3.78 -12.65
CA GLY A 45 -0.36 -2.66 -12.74
C GLY A 45 -1.02 -1.33 -12.38
N GLU A 46 -2.21 -1.04 -12.90
CA GLU A 46 -2.99 0.17 -12.58
C GLU A 46 -3.31 0.25 -11.09
N ILE A 47 -3.77 -0.86 -10.49
CA ILE A 47 -4.02 -0.92 -9.04
C ILE A 47 -2.75 -0.65 -8.25
N THR A 48 -1.62 -1.22 -8.68
CA THR A 48 -0.34 -1.04 -8.00
C THR A 48 0.17 0.40 -8.14
N LEU A 49 0.03 1.02 -9.31
CA LEU A 49 0.39 2.42 -9.54
C LEU A 49 -0.46 3.36 -8.68
N GLY A 50 -1.76 3.11 -8.54
CA GLY A 50 -2.63 3.86 -7.62
C GLY A 50 -2.14 3.79 -6.17
N LEU A 51 -1.77 2.59 -5.70
CA LEU A 51 -1.22 2.40 -4.36
C LEU A 51 0.13 3.14 -4.16
N ILE A 52 0.98 3.17 -5.19
CA ILE A 52 2.26 3.90 -5.17
C ILE A 52 2.01 5.42 -5.11
N ASP A 53 1.07 5.93 -5.91
CA ASP A 53 0.72 7.35 -5.92
C ASP A 53 0.18 7.81 -4.56
N GLU A 54 -0.76 7.04 -3.99
CA GLU A 54 -1.28 7.32 -2.65
C GLU A 54 -0.20 7.24 -1.57
N PHE A 55 0.72 6.28 -1.66
CA PHE A 55 1.84 6.18 -0.72
C PHE A 55 2.75 7.41 -0.83
N ASN A 56 3.02 7.88 -2.05
CA ASN A 56 3.82 9.07 -2.30
C ASN A 56 3.12 10.37 -1.88
N ALA A 57 1.79 10.39 -1.85
CA ALA A 57 1.00 11.51 -1.34
C ALA A 57 1.01 11.61 0.19
N LEU A 58 1.39 10.55 0.91
CA LEU A 58 1.46 10.56 2.38
C LEU A 58 2.50 11.56 2.92
N SER A 59 2.20 12.04 4.12
CA SER A 59 3.10 12.84 4.96
C SER A 59 4.37 12.06 5.31
N GLY A 60 5.45 12.78 5.61
CA GLY A 60 6.73 12.16 6.01
C GLY A 60 6.59 11.20 7.19
N ASP A 61 5.88 11.61 8.25
CA ASP A 61 5.63 10.78 9.43
C ASP A 61 4.81 9.51 9.12
N ALA A 62 3.82 9.61 8.24
CA ALA A 62 3.03 8.45 7.83
C ALA A 62 3.87 7.45 7.02
N LYS A 63 4.71 7.93 6.10
CA LYS A 63 5.65 7.09 5.36
C LYS A 63 6.65 6.39 6.29
N ASP A 64 7.21 7.11 7.26
CA ASP A 64 8.13 6.56 8.26
C ASP A 64 7.46 5.46 9.09
N TYR A 65 6.20 5.67 9.50
CA TYR A 65 5.41 4.63 10.16
C TYR A 65 5.29 3.37 9.29
N PHE A 66 4.88 3.51 8.02
CA PHE A 66 4.75 2.37 7.11
C PHE A 66 6.09 1.70 6.80
N GLN A 67 7.18 2.47 6.74
CA GLN A 67 8.51 1.93 6.51
C GLN A 67 8.98 1.07 7.70
N LYS A 68 8.63 1.46 8.93
CA LYS A 68 8.92 0.68 10.14
C LYS A 68 8.00 -0.52 10.29
N ALA A 69 6.70 -0.35 10.04
CA ALA A 69 5.70 -1.39 10.22
C ALA A 69 5.71 -2.43 9.08
N PHE A 70 5.99 -2.01 7.84
CA PHE A 70 5.91 -2.84 6.64
C PHE A 70 7.08 -2.56 5.67
N PRO A 71 8.34 -2.80 6.09
CA PRO A 71 9.54 -2.44 5.32
C PRO A 71 9.56 -3.07 3.92
N ALA A 72 9.13 -4.33 3.79
CA ALA A 72 9.08 -5.01 2.49
C ALA A 72 8.05 -4.40 1.53
N SER A 73 6.88 -3.99 2.03
CA SER A 73 5.86 -3.32 1.21
C SER A 73 6.36 -1.95 0.75
N VAL A 74 6.97 -1.17 1.65
CA VAL A 74 7.50 0.14 1.30
C VAL A 74 8.65 0.05 0.31
N ALA A 75 9.55 -0.93 0.46
CA ALA A 75 10.63 -1.18 -0.50
C ALA A 75 10.07 -1.48 -1.90
N PHE A 76 8.98 -2.23 -1.99
CA PHE A 76 8.29 -2.48 -3.25
C PHE A 76 7.67 -1.21 -3.84
N LEU A 77 6.93 -0.43 -3.03
CA LEU A 77 6.24 0.79 -3.47
C LEU A 77 7.20 1.93 -3.88
N THR A 78 8.38 1.96 -3.29
CA THR A 78 9.42 2.98 -3.57
C THR A 78 10.46 2.52 -4.59
N SER A 79 10.37 1.28 -5.08
CA SER A 79 11.29 0.74 -6.09
C SER A 79 11.06 1.42 -7.44
N LYS A 80 12.01 2.27 -7.84
CA LYS A 80 11.99 2.97 -9.14
C LYS A 80 11.90 2.01 -10.32
N GLU A 81 12.55 0.84 -10.23
CA GLU A 81 12.49 -0.17 -11.28
C GLU A 81 11.09 -0.76 -11.41
N THR A 82 10.44 -1.06 -10.28
CA THR A 82 9.06 -1.55 -10.25
C THR A 82 8.11 -0.52 -10.83
N VAL A 83 8.21 0.75 -10.39
CA VAL A 83 7.37 1.84 -10.89
C VAL A 83 7.53 2.00 -12.39
N LYS A 84 8.79 2.03 -12.88
CA LYS A 84 9.09 2.18 -14.30
C LYS A 84 8.52 1.02 -15.13
N ARG A 85 8.72 -0.22 -14.70
CA ARG A 85 8.16 -1.40 -15.40
C ARG A 85 6.64 -1.40 -15.44
N LEU A 86 5.98 -0.83 -14.43
CA LEU A 86 4.53 -0.72 -14.38
C LEU A 86 4.01 0.42 -15.27
N GLN A 87 4.78 1.49 -15.48
CA GLN A 87 4.45 2.59 -16.38
C GLN A 87 4.72 2.29 -17.86
N GLU A 88 5.67 1.39 -18.15
CA GLU A 88 6.05 0.99 -19.51
C GLU A 88 5.17 -0.14 -20.09
N ARG A 89 4.13 -0.58 -19.39
CA ARG A 89 3.20 -1.64 -19.78
C ARG A 89 1.88 -1.08 -20.29
#